data_AF-A0A7W8J9S3-F1
#
_entry.id   AF-A0A7W8J9S3-F1
#
_cell.length_a   1.000
_cell.length_b   1.000
_cell.length_c   1.000
_cell.angle_alpha   90.00
_cell.angle_beta   90.00
_cell.angle_gamma   90.00
#
_symmetry.space_group_name_H-M   'P 1'
#
loop_
_entity.id
_entity.type
_entity.pdbx_description
1 polymer ?
#
loop_
_entity_poly.entity_id
_entity_poly.type
_entity_poly.pdbx_seq_one_letter_code
_entity_poly.pdbx_strand_id
1 'polypeptide(L)'
;MIKILRHLKWYVVLGVVLAVSGSMIGCEYFPESTFELASESRLPKWVTLPPELTRANSSLTLNYYVVPRRRAKFILRDKNERILNKENGKMGCRAPFELENPPQGFPSGYPAYEAITVNDITEIIEHRKMEPIFYVTDDPVVWKQYESMGC
;
A
#
# COMPACT_ATOMS: atom_id res chain seq x y z
N MET A 1 -0.04 -52.65 -18.80
CA MET A 1 -1.34 -51.95 -18.62
C MET A 1 -1.50 -51.33 -17.24
N ILE A 2 -1.31 -52.06 -16.12
CA ILE A 2 -1.49 -51.55 -14.74
C ILE A 2 -0.58 -50.36 -14.38
N LYS A 3 0.70 -50.35 -14.83
CA LYS A 3 1.62 -49.23 -14.60
C LYS A 3 1.18 -47.93 -15.29
N ILE A 4 0.62 -48.02 -16.52
CA ILE A 4 0.19 -46.86 -17.32
C ILE A 4 -1.03 -46.18 -16.69
N LEU A 5 -2.02 -46.96 -16.24
CA LEU A 5 -3.17 -46.43 -15.50
C LEU A 5 -2.77 -45.76 -14.17
N ARG A 6 -1.72 -46.26 -13.50
CA ARG A 6 -1.19 -45.66 -12.27
C ARG A 6 -0.50 -44.32 -12.51
N HIS A 7 0.28 -44.20 -13.59
CA HIS A 7 0.90 -42.93 -13.97
C HIS A 7 -0.15 -41.89 -14.40
N LEU A 8 -1.17 -42.29 -15.17
CA LEU A 8 -2.26 -41.40 -15.57
C LEU A 8 -3.04 -40.88 -14.35
N LYS A 9 -3.34 -41.73 -13.37
CA LYS A 9 -3.96 -41.33 -12.09
C LYS A 9 -3.10 -40.35 -11.31
N TRP A 10 -1.78 -40.56 -11.27
CA TRP A 10 -0.85 -39.65 -10.58
C TRP A 10 -0.78 -38.27 -11.24
N TYR A 11 -0.73 -38.20 -12.58
CA TYR A 11 -0.73 -36.92 -13.30
C TYR A 11 -2.04 -36.16 -13.15
N VAL A 12 -3.18 -36.85 -13.10
CA VAL A 12 -4.48 -36.23 -12.82
C VAL A 12 -4.53 -35.67 -11.40
N VAL A 13 -4.06 -36.43 -10.40
CA VAL A 13 -3.97 -35.94 -9.01
C VAL A 13 -3.03 -34.73 -8.91
N LEU A 14 -1.86 -34.78 -9.56
CA LEU A 14 -0.90 -33.68 -9.59
C LEU A 14 -1.50 -32.42 -10.26
N GLY A 15 -2.22 -32.60 -11.37
CA GLY A 15 -2.91 -31.52 -12.08
C GLY A 15 -4.00 -30.87 -11.22
N VAL A 16 -4.77 -31.66 -10.48
CA VAL A 16 -5.79 -31.14 -9.53
C VAL A 16 -5.13 -30.40 -8.37
N VAL A 17 -4.04 -30.92 -7.79
CA VAL A 17 -3.30 -30.24 -6.72
C VAL A 17 -2.73 -28.90 -7.19
N LEU A 18 -2.14 -28.85 -8.38
CA LEU A 18 -1.61 -27.60 -8.95
C LEU A 18 -2.73 -26.58 -9.22
N ALA A 19 -3.87 -27.02 -9.77
CA ALA A 19 -5.01 -26.14 -10.01
C ALA A 19 -5.63 -25.59 -8.71
N VAL A 20 -5.76 -26.42 -7.68
CA VAL A 20 -6.26 -26.00 -6.36
C VAL A 20 -5.25 -25.05 -5.69
N SER A 21 -3.96 -25.35 -5.74
CA SER A 21 -2.93 -24.48 -5.18
C SER A 21 -2.85 -23.13 -5.90
N GLY A 22 -2.98 -23.09 -7.23
CA GLY A 22 -2.99 -21.84 -8.01
C GLY A 22 -4.21 -20.96 -7.69
N SER A 23 -5.33 -21.57 -7.33
CA SER A 23 -6.57 -20.86 -6.97
C SER A 23 -6.53 -20.22 -5.58
N MET A 24 -5.64 -20.70 -4.69
CA MET A 24 -5.45 -20.14 -3.34
C MET A 24 -4.43 -18.99 -3.29
N ILE A 25 -3.81 -18.62 -4.41
CA ILE A 25 -2.87 -17.48 -4.53
C ILE A 25 -3.65 -16.17 -4.82
N GLY A 26 -4.98 -16.19 -4.72
CA GLY A 26 -5.84 -15.05 -4.98
C GLY A 26 -5.65 -13.89 -3.98
N CYS A 27 -5.38 -12.70 -4.52
CA CYS A 27 -5.49 -11.36 -3.93
C CYS A 27 -4.61 -11.00 -2.71
N GLU A 28 -4.00 -11.93 -1.98
CA GLU A 28 -3.10 -11.55 -0.87
C GLU A 28 -1.70 -11.10 -1.36
N TYR A 29 -1.26 -11.60 -2.52
CA TYR A 29 0.05 -11.28 -3.10
C TYR A 29 0.03 -10.07 -4.05
N PHE A 30 -1.13 -9.75 -4.62
CA PHE A 30 -1.28 -8.63 -5.55
C PHE A 30 -1.81 -7.42 -4.80
N PRO A 31 -1.07 -6.29 -4.79
CA PRO A 31 -1.63 -5.06 -4.26
C PRO A 31 -2.87 -4.70 -5.08
N GLU A 32 -3.91 -4.22 -4.40
CA GLU A 32 -5.07 -3.64 -5.07
C GLU A 32 -4.64 -2.40 -5.87
N SER A 33 -3.75 -1.61 -5.25
CA SER A 33 -3.24 -0.37 -5.81
C SER A 33 -1.84 -0.07 -5.29
N THR A 34 -1.07 0.61 -6.14
CA THR A 34 0.32 0.96 -5.92
C THR A 34 0.51 2.43 -6.26
N PHE A 35 1.07 3.19 -5.33
CA PHE A 35 1.27 4.64 -5.45
C PHE A 35 2.72 4.99 -5.14
N GLU A 36 3.22 6.03 -5.80
CA GLU A 36 4.56 6.58 -5.55
C GLU A 36 4.47 7.89 -4.77
N LEU A 37 5.40 8.11 -3.84
CA LEU A 37 5.48 9.35 -3.07
C LEU A 37 5.88 10.49 -4.00
N ALA A 38 5.05 11.53 -4.07
CA ALA A 38 5.31 12.72 -4.88
C ALA A 38 6.68 13.34 -4.56
N SER A 39 7.37 13.83 -5.60
CA SER A 39 8.73 14.37 -5.48
C SER A 39 8.84 15.55 -4.51
N GLU A 40 7.80 16.37 -4.48
CA GLU A 40 7.61 17.55 -3.65
C GLU A 40 7.04 17.23 -2.26
N SER A 41 6.59 16.00 -2.03
CA SER A 41 6.11 15.57 -0.72
C SER A 41 7.29 15.20 0.19
N ARG A 42 7.16 15.52 1.47
CA ARG A 42 8.12 15.10 2.48
C ARG A 42 8.11 13.58 2.64
N LEU A 43 9.22 13.05 3.16
CA LEU A 43 9.23 11.66 3.59
C LEU A 43 8.35 11.49 4.85
N PRO A 44 7.78 10.29 5.04
CA PRO A 44 7.25 9.90 6.34
C PRO A 44 8.30 10.05 7.44
N LYS A 45 7.89 10.51 8.62
CA LYS A 45 8.72 10.79 9.80
C LYS A 45 9.43 9.54 10.32
N TRP A 46 8.89 8.35 10.06
CA TRP A 46 9.52 7.07 10.41
C TRP A 46 10.59 6.61 9.39
N VAL A 47 10.72 7.27 8.24
CA VAL A 47 11.76 6.97 7.25
C VAL A 47 13.03 7.77 7.55
N THR A 48 14.13 7.07 7.73
CA THR A 48 15.48 7.65 7.74
C THR A 48 16.23 7.18 6.50
N LEU A 49 16.75 8.12 5.72
CA LEU A 49 17.59 7.80 4.57
C LEU A 49 19.04 7.54 5.02
N PRO A 50 19.72 6.53 4.45
CA PRO A 50 21.16 6.39 4.58
C PRO A 50 21.89 7.67 4.11
N PRO A 51 23.06 8.02 4.69
CA PRO A 51 23.79 9.24 4.36
C PRO A 51 24.13 9.41 2.87
N GLU A 52 24.26 8.30 2.14
CA GLU A 52 24.60 8.27 0.73
C GLU A 52 23.40 8.51 -0.21
N LEU A 53 22.18 8.52 0.34
CA LEU A 53 20.94 8.65 -0.41
C LEU A 53 20.25 9.97 -0.14
N THR A 54 19.82 10.61 -1.22
CA THR A 54 19.01 11.83 -1.18
C THR A 54 17.57 11.51 -1.53
N ARG A 55 16.65 12.42 -1.22
CA ARG A 55 15.24 12.33 -1.62
C ARG A 55 15.06 12.13 -3.13
N ALA A 56 15.94 12.70 -3.96
CA ALA A 56 15.91 12.59 -5.41
C ALA A 56 16.41 11.23 -5.93
N ASN A 57 17.25 10.53 -5.16
CA ASN A 57 17.84 9.24 -5.51
C ASN A 57 17.17 8.06 -4.77
N SER A 58 15.97 8.29 -4.26
CA SER A 58 15.17 7.29 -3.55
C SER A 58 13.70 7.41 -3.96
N SER A 59 13.04 6.27 -4.05
CA SER A 59 11.60 6.19 -4.27
C SER A 59 10.92 5.46 -3.12
N LEU A 60 9.78 5.99 -2.69
CA LEU A 60 8.93 5.36 -1.69
C LEU A 60 7.61 5.00 -2.34
N THR A 61 7.30 3.71 -2.35
CA THR A 61 6.04 3.20 -2.89
C THR A 61 5.13 2.78 -1.75
N LEU A 62 3.84 3.03 -1.89
CA LEU A 62 2.77 2.57 -1.00
C LEU A 62 1.87 1.59 -1.76
N ASN A 63 1.74 0.39 -1.22
CA ASN A 63 0.82 -0.63 -1.71
C ASN A 63 -0.34 -0.79 -0.74
N TYR A 64 -1.58 -0.75 -1.23
CA TYR A 64 -2.75 -1.15 -0.45
C TYR A 64 -3.18 -2.57 -0.80
N TYR A 65 -3.61 -3.29 0.23
CA TYR A 65 -4.19 -4.62 0.14
C TYR A 65 -5.53 -4.60 0.88
N VAL A 66 -6.59 -5.17 0.31
CA VAL A 66 -7.94 -5.17 0.91
C VAL A 66 -8.32 -6.51 1.53
N VAL A 67 -7.80 -7.62 0.98
CA VAL A 67 -8.19 -8.98 1.37
C VAL A 67 -7.03 -9.65 2.12
N PRO A 68 -7.27 -10.32 3.28
CA PRO A 68 -8.52 -10.42 4.04
C PRO A 68 -8.79 -9.22 4.97
N ARG A 69 -7.83 -8.31 5.14
CA ARG A 69 -7.96 -7.05 5.90
C ARG A 69 -7.19 -5.95 5.20
N ARG A 70 -7.66 -4.70 5.32
CA ARG A 70 -6.98 -3.52 4.81
C ARG A 70 -5.59 -3.40 5.44
N ARG A 71 -4.56 -3.39 4.60
CA ARG A 71 -3.15 -3.25 4.99
C ARG A 71 -2.46 -2.30 4.03
N ALA A 72 -1.56 -1.51 4.56
CA ALA A 72 -0.63 -0.71 3.78
C ALA A 72 0.76 -1.34 3.85
N LYS A 73 1.51 -1.26 2.77
CA LYS A 73 2.92 -1.66 2.75
C LYS A 73 3.73 -0.62 2.03
N PHE A 74 4.70 -0.06 2.74
CA PHE A 74 5.67 0.87 2.19
C PHE A 74 6.90 0.12 1.73
N ILE A 75 7.46 0.53 0.59
CA ILE A 75 8.67 -0.05 0.02
C ILE A 75 9.59 1.10 -0.38
N LEU A 76 10.72 1.22 0.33
CA LEU A 76 11.78 2.18 0.02
C LEU A 76 12.79 1.54 -0.93
N ARG A 77 13.10 2.22 -2.02
CA ARG A 77 14.09 1.78 -3.02
C ARG A 77 15.15 2.84 -3.27
N ASP A 78 16.33 2.39 -3.69
CA ASP A 78 17.39 3.27 -4.22
C ASP A 78 17.16 3.61 -5.70
N LYS A 79 18.04 4.46 -6.26
CA LYS A 79 18.05 4.84 -7.68
C LYS A 79 18.19 3.67 -8.67
N ASN A 80 18.64 2.50 -8.22
CA ASN A 80 18.79 1.29 -9.04
C ASN A 80 17.62 0.31 -8.80
N GLU A 81 16.52 0.80 -8.21
CA GLU A 81 15.32 0.03 -7.83
C GLU A 81 15.58 -1.08 -6.81
N ARG A 82 16.73 -1.07 -6.13
CA ARG A 82 17.04 -2.05 -5.10
C ARG A 82 16.25 -1.71 -3.86
N ILE A 83 15.60 -2.72 -3.30
CA ILE A 83 14.79 -2.58 -2.08
C ILE A 83 15.73 -2.35 -0.90
N LEU A 84 15.60 -1.20 -0.26
CA LEU A 84 16.34 -0.83 0.95
C LEU A 84 15.56 -1.23 2.21
N ASN A 85 14.26 -0.95 2.23
CA ASN A 85 13.40 -1.29 3.36
C ASN A 85 11.96 -1.61 2.91
N LYS A 86 11.26 -2.41 3.72
CA LYS A 86 9.82 -2.71 3.58
C LYS A 86 9.17 -2.60 4.95
N GLU A 87 8.18 -1.72 5.06
CA GLU A 87 7.45 -1.51 6.30
C GLU A 87 5.97 -1.79 6.11
N ASN A 88 5.34 -2.45 7.08
CA ASN A 88 3.90 -2.66 7.06
C ASN A 88 3.22 -1.55 7.87
N GLY A 89 2.23 -0.91 7.25
CA GLY A 89 1.40 0.10 7.88
C GLY A 89 0.06 -0.45 8.34
N LYS A 90 -0.33 -0.08 9.56
CA LYS A 90 -1.67 -0.32 10.08
C LYS A 90 -2.57 0.85 9.66
N MET A 91 -3.66 0.55 8.95
CA MET A 91 -4.68 1.53 8.61
C MET A 91 -5.39 2.00 9.89
N GLY A 92 -5.53 3.31 10.08
CA GLY A 92 -6.28 3.90 11.20
C GLY A 92 -7.79 3.68 11.01
N CYS A 93 -8.32 4.12 9.87
CA CYS A 93 -9.76 4.08 9.60
C CYS A 93 -10.17 2.90 8.69
N ARG A 94 -11.46 2.55 8.73
CA ARG A 94 -12.02 1.45 7.91
C ARG A 94 -12.04 1.77 6.42
N ALA A 95 -12.07 3.06 6.07
CA ALA A 95 -12.12 3.58 4.71
C ALA A 95 -11.32 4.90 4.67
N PRO A 96 -10.94 5.37 3.47
CA PRO A 96 -10.46 6.74 3.31
C PRO A 96 -11.52 7.73 3.78
N PHE A 97 -11.08 8.89 4.23
CA PHE A 97 -11.98 9.98 4.64
C PHE A 97 -11.73 11.23 3.82
N GLU A 98 -12.75 12.08 3.75
CA GLU A 98 -12.70 13.40 3.12
C GLU A 98 -12.82 14.47 4.21
N LEU A 99 -12.28 15.66 3.97
CA LEU A 99 -12.52 16.80 4.85
C LEU A 99 -13.99 17.20 4.81
N GLU A 100 -14.55 17.63 5.95
CA GLU A 100 -15.90 18.19 6.00
C GLU A 100 -16.07 19.40 5.07
N ASN A 101 -15.00 20.19 4.92
CA ASN A 101 -14.90 21.31 4.01
C ASN A 101 -13.70 21.11 3.08
N PRO A 102 -13.87 20.34 1.99
CA PRO A 102 -12.75 20.00 1.12
C PRO A 102 -12.25 21.25 0.36
N PRO A 103 -10.93 21.35 0.11
CA PRO A 103 -10.38 22.43 -0.69
C PRO A 103 -11.00 22.44 -2.09
N GLN A 104 -11.23 23.64 -2.63
CA GLN A 104 -11.76 23.80 -3.98
C GLN A 104 -10.70 23.40 -5.03
N GLY A 105 -11.17 22.96 -6.20
CA GLY A 105 -10.30 22.62 -7.34
C GLY A 105 -9.93 21.14 -7.46
N PHE A 106 -10.40 20.30 -6.54
CA PHE A 106 -10.25 18.84 -6.62
C PHE A 106 -11.50 18.17 -7.21
N PRO A 107 -11.35 17.00 -7.85
CA PRO A 107 -12.49 16.23 -8.33
C PRO A 107 -13.34 15.70 -7.17
N SER A 108 -14.59 15.33 -7.44
CA SER A 108 -15.48 14.71 -6.44
C SER A 108 -14.84 13.48 -5.80
N GLY A 109 -14.94 13.36 -4.48
CA GLY A 109 -14.31 12.27 -3.72
C GLY A 109 -12.82 12.51 -3.41
N TYR A 110 -12.31 13.72 -3.66
CA TYR A 110 -10.92 14.08 -3.44
C TYR A 110 -10.78 15.51 -2.85
N PRO A 111 -9.70 15.78 -2.10
CA PRO A 111 -8.67 14.83 -1.68
C PRO A 111 -9.20 13.78 -0.70
N ALA A 112 -8.72 12.55 -0.85
CA ALA A 112 -9.04 11.43 0.03
C ALA A 112 -7.84 11.13 0.93
N TYR A 113 -8.11 10.96 2.22
CA TYR A 113 -7.09 10.82 3.25
C TYR A 113 -7.11 9.44 3.89
N GLU A 114 -5.92 8.92 4.18
CA GLU A 114 -5.71 7.64 4.87
C GLU A 114 -4.68 7.79 5.98
N ALA A 115 -5.10 7.60 7.22
CA ALA A 115 -4.17 7.53 8.34
C ALA A 115 -3.51 6.15 8.40
N ILE A 116 -2.18 6.11 8.44
CA ILE A 116 -1.40 4.88 8.45
C ILE A 116 -0.31 4.98 9.51
N THR A 117 -0.30 4.03 10.45
CA THR A 117 0.70 3.95 11.51
C THR A 117 1.76 2.92 11.16
N VAL A 118 3.03 3.33 11.22
CA VAL A 118 4.23 2.48 11.09
C VAL A 118 5.13 2.76 12.28
N ASN A 119 5.55 1.72 13.01
CA ASN A 119 6.44 1.85 14.18
C ASN A 119 5.99 2.95 15.17
N ASP A 120 4.70 2.92 15.53
CA ASP A 120 4.03 3.89 16.42
C ASP A 120 3.99 5.35 15.93
N ILE A 121 4.45 5.60 14.70
CA ILE A 121 4.37 6.91 14.03
C ILE A 121 3.22 6.87 13.03
N THR A 122 2.19 7.66 13.30
CA THR A 122 1.07 7.86 12.37
C THR A 122 1.43 8.90 11.32
N GLU A 123 1.08 8.62 10.08
CA GLU A 123 1.13 9.54 8.96
C GLU A 123 -0.23 9.62 8.28
N ILE A 124 -0.61 10.81 7.82
CA ILE A 124 -1.80 10.97 6.99
C ILE A 124 -1.36 11.06 5.54
N ILE A 125 -1.78 10.05 4.77
CA ILE A 125 -1.57 9.95 3.34
C ILE A 125 -2.71 10.69 2.64
N GLU A 126 -2.37 11.58 1.73
CA GLU A 126 -3.31 12.36 0.93
C GLU A 126 -3.22 11.90 -0.54
N HIS A 127 -4.36 11.49 -1.07
CA HIS A 127 -4.59 11.25 -2.49
C HIS A 127 -5.37 12.42 -3.05
N ARG A 128 -4.81 13.17 -4.00
CA ARG A 128 -5.40 14.42 -4.51
C ARG A 128 -6.38 14.22 -5.65
N LYS A 129 -6.23 13.15 -6.41
CA LYS A 129 -7.05 12.76 -7.56
C LYS A 129 -6.75 11.31 -7.90
N MET A 130 -7.44 10.76 -8.89
CA MET A 130 -7.23 9.38 -9.35
C MET A 130 -5.94 9.25 -10.17
N GLU A 131 -4.80 9.20 -9.50
CA GLU A 131 -3.47 9.03 -10.08
C GLU A 131 -2.57 8.17 -9.17
N PRO A 132 -1.49 7.54 -9.69
CA PRO A 132 -0.62 6.67 -8.89
C PRO A 132 0.39 7.45 -8.04
N ILE A 133 -0.01 8.60 -7.49
CA ILE A 133 0.83 9.49 -6.68
C ILE A 133 0.15 9.73 -5.33
N PHE A 134 0.92 9.64 -4.25
CA PHE A 134 0.45 10.00 -2.92
C PHE A 134 1.34 11.08 -2.29
N TYR A 135 0.74 11.79 -1.34
CA TYR A 135 1.39 12.83 -0.55
C TYR A 135 1.30 12.45 0.93
N VAL A 136 2.25 12.92 1.73
CA VAL A 136 2.11 12.96 3.19
C VAL A 136 1.77 14.39 3.61
N THR A 137 0.72 14.55 4.41
CA THR A 137 0.23 15.87 4.82
C THR A 137 0.51 16.16 6.29
N ASP A 138 0.94 17.40 6.56
CA ASP A 138 1.01 18.00 7.90
C ASP A 138 -0.06 19.07 8.10
N ASP A 139 -1.07 19.13 7.22
CA ASP A 139 -2.14 20.12 7.34
C ASP A 139 -2.86 19.95 8.70
N PRO A 140 -2.80 20.94 9.60
CA PRO A 140 -3.37 20.82 10.94
C PRO A 140 -4.89 20.63 10.91
N VAL A 141 -5.57 21.07 9.85
CA VAL A 141 -7.02 20.87 9.68
C VAL A 141 -7.32 19.39 9.47
N VAL A 142 -6.54 18.72 8.61
CA VAL A 142 -6.67 17.28 8.34
C VAL A 142 -6.38 16.47 9.61
N TRP A 143 -5.30 16.81 10.31
CA TRP A 143 -4.93 16.15 11.57
C TRP A 143 -6.00 16.30 12.64
N LYS A 144 -6.52 17.52 12.85
CA LYS A 144 -7.57 17.78 13.83
C LYS A 144 -8.85 17.00 13.51
N GLN A 145 -9.24 16.91 12.24
CA GLN A 145 -10.40 16.14 11.84
C GLN A 145 -10.18 14.65 12.09
N TYR A 146 -9.04 14.09 11.69
CA TYR A 146 -8.70 12.69 11.95
C TYR A 146 -8.79 12.35 13.46
N GLU A 147 -8.22 13.19 14.32
CA GLU A 147 -8.30 13.01 15.78
C GLU A 147 -9.74 13.03 16.32
N SER A 148 -10.63 13.80 15.69
CA SER A 148 -12.03 13.89 16.09
C SER A 148 -12.89 12.70 15.64
N MET A 149 -12.47 11.98 14.60
CA MET A 149 -13.25 10.88 14.02
C MET A 149 -13.28 9.63 14.90
N GLY A 150 -12.28 9.43 15.76
CA GLY A 150 -12.22 8.28 16.66
C GLY A 150 -12.19 6.93 15.93
N CYS A 151 -11.68 6.91 14.70
CA CYS A 151 -11.12 5.71 14.10
C CYS A 151 -9.66 5.52 14.56
#